data_AF-A0A945FLP4-F1
#
_entry.id   AF-A0A945FLP4-F1
#
_cell.length_a   1.000
_cell.length_b   1.000
_cell.length_c   1.000
_cell.angle_alpha   90.00
_cell.angle_beta   90.00
_cell.angle_gamma   90.00
#
_symmetry.space_group_name_H-M   'P 1'
#
loop_
_entity.id
_entity.type
_entity.pdbx_description
1 polymer ?
#
loop_
_entity_poly.entity_id
_entity_poly.type
_entity_poly.pdbx_seq_one_letter_code
_entity_poly.pdbx_strand_id
1 'polypeptide(L)'
;MISEQVEPDVTRMVLSVPDMECAGCAEKVERAVRSVDGICGVQTSVMSQKVTVHYELNDSRADLITDAIRNAGYSPNAEGAETVSFWRNWEKVCTLFAGVFFFVGLILSWQFGEAASQPVWTGHFEWYQIFYVLAACLGGSNFFAAGFRSLRSLSLDIDFLMTLAIVGATLIGEYMEAAAIAFLFSTAELLEDYAIDRARQSLRSLMALAPDVATLKTLDGERVVSVVMVERDQIVIVRPGEKVPVDGEVVDGFSAVDQSPITGESMPINKAVGDGVFAGTINLEGYLEVRATRVASESTLHRIIEMVEEAEEHRAPSEQFVKKFSRYYTPAITLLALGVILLPTLFFGGDFSLWFVRGLTLLVIACPCALVISTPIAVVSGITSAARQGVLIKGGNYLEAVGDVRVVAFDKTGTLTYGKPVVTDVVAVEGWAEADVLRIASALEVRSGHP
;
A
#
# COMPACT_ATOMS: atom_id res chain seq x y z
N MET A 1 1.71 42.56 -28.38
CA MET A 1 1.26 41.18 -28.65
C MET A 1 1.91 40.28 -27.62
N ILE A 2 1.31 40.21 -26.44
CA ILE A 2 1.70 39.25 -25.41
C ILE A 2 0.77 38.07 -25.64
N SER A 3 1.35 36.93 -26.01
CA SER A 3 0.64 35.67 -26.19
C SER A 3 0.07 35.27 -24.84
N GLU A 4 -1.26 35.32 -24.69
CA GLU A 4 -2.00 34.53 -23.70
C GLU A 4 -1.62 33.06 -23.92
N GLN A 5 -0.80 32.50 -23.05
CA GLN A 5 -0.70 31.06 -22.92
C GLN A 5 -1.91 30.62 -22.09
N VAL A 6 -2.89 30.05 -22.78
CA VAL A 6 -4.00 29.32 -22.18
C VAL A 6 -3.39 28.14 -21.41
N GLU A 7 -3.45 28.16 -20.08
CA GLU A 7 -3.20 26.97 -19.26
C GLU A 7 -4.20 25.88 -19.70
N PRO A 8 -3.76 24.65 -20.03
CA PRO A 8 -4.68 23.61 -20.44
C PRO A 8 -5.63 23.27 -19.28
N ASP A 9 -6.92 23.11 -19.59
CA ASP A 9 -7.94 22.65 -18.63
C ASP A 9 -7.61 21.21 -18.18
N VAL A 10 -6.92 21.10 -17.04
CA VAL A 10 -6.52 19.82 -16.44
C VAL A 10 -7.69 19.25 -15.64
N THR A 11 -8.22 18.11 -16.08
CA THR A 11 -9.29 17.38 -15.37
C THR A 11 -8.69 16.30 -14.47
N ARG A 12 -9.22 16.15 -13.26
CA ARG A 12 -8.88 15.08 -12.30
C ARG A 12 -9.91 13.96 -12.39
N MET A 13 -9.46 12.74 -12.63
CA MET A 13 -10.29 11.53 -12.57
C MET A 13 -9.70 10.55 -11.56
N VAL A 14 -10.56 9.98 -10.70
CA VAL A 14 -10.17 8.98 -9.70
C VAL A 14 -10.89 7.68 -10.03
N LEU A 15 -10.12 6.61 -10.23
CA LEU A 15 -10.61 5.27 -10.54
C LEU A 15 -10.30 4.32 -9.37
N SER A 16 -11.28 3.53 -8.94
CA SER A 16 -11.04 2.43 -7.97
C SER A 16 -10.44 1.23 -8.70
N VAL A 17 -9.35 0.64 -8.21
CA VAL A 17 -8.67 -0.51 -8.80
C VAL A 17 -8.35 -1.51 -7.69
N PRO A 18 -9.35 -2.30 -7.21
CA PRO A 18 -9.19 -3.15 -6.04
C PRO A 18 -8.14 -4.25 -6.22
N ASP A 19 -7.90 -4.70 -7.45
CA ASP A 19 -6.89 -5.72 -7.76
C ASP A 19 -5.44 -5.17 -7.71
N MET A 20 -5.26 -3.86 -7.44
CA MET A 20 -3.95 -3.22 -7.29
C MET A 20 -3.43 -3.38 -5.86
N GLU A 21 -2.93 -4.57 -5.54
CA GLU A 21 -2.60 -4.94 -4.15
C GLU A 21 -1.16 -4.63 -3.75
N CYS A 22 -0.26 -4.50 -4.74
CA CYS A 22 1.19 -4.42 -4.54
C CYS A 22 1.81 -3.17 -5.16
N ALA A 23 2.97 -2.74 -4.67
CA ALA A 23 3.66 -1.57 -5.20
C ALA A 23 4.15 -1.78 -6.66
N GLY A 24 4.48 -3.02 -7.04
CA GLY A 24 4.77 -3.36 -8.44
C GLY A 24 3.53 -3.30 -9.35
N CYS A 25 2.35 -3.52 -8.79
CA CYS A 25 1.06 -3.43 -9.45
C CYS A 25 0.75 -1.96 -9.78
N ALA A 26 0.93 -1.07 -8.80
CA ALA A 26 0.83 0.37 -9.00
C ALA A 26 1.77 0.88 -10.10
N GLU A 27 3.05 0.47 -10.09
CA GLU A 27 4.01 0.92 -11.09
C GLU A 27 3.65 0.46 -12.52
N LYS A 28 3.06 -0.73 -12.65
CA LYS A 28 2.53 -1.25 -13.92
C LYS A 28 1.34 -0.45 -14.40
N VAL A 29 0.40 -0.16 -13.50
CA VAL A 29 -0.78 0.67 -13.80
C VAL A 29 -0.35 2.10 -14.16
N GLU A 30 0.54 2.70 -13.38
CA GLU A 30 1.08 4.04 -13.62
C GLU A 30 1.75 4.14 -14.98
N ARG A 31 2.58 3.15 -15.35
CA ARG A 31 3.27 3.11 -16.64
C ARG A 31 2.30 2.92 -17.81
N ALA A 32 1.29 2.06 -17.66
CA ALA A 32 0.27 1.83 -18.69
C ALA A 32 -0.60 3.08 -18.88
N VAL A 33 -0.98 3.75 -17.80
CA VAL A 33 -1.75 4.99 -17.86
C VAL A 33 -0.90 6.09 -18.47
N ARG A 34 0.35 6.32 -18.02
CA ARG A 34 1.26 7.33 -18.61
C ARG A 34 1.56 7.14 -20.10
N SER A 35 1.36 5.95 -20.65
CA SER A 35 1.53 5.70 -22.09
C SER A 35 0.38 6.22 -22.96
N VAL A 36 -0.71 6.69 -22.37
CA VAL A 36 -1.84 7.31 -23.08
C VAL A 36 -1.56 8.79 -23.32
N ASP A 37 -1.74 9.24 -24.57
CA ASP A 37 -1.44 10.62 -24.97
C ASP A 37 -2.36 11.65 -24.26
N GLY A 38 -1.75 12.71 -23.73
CA GLY A 38 -2.46 13.84 -23.11
C GLY A 38 -2.65 13.74 -21.59
N ILE A 39 -1.90 12.84 -20.93
CA ILE A 39 -1.84 12.76 -19.47
C ILE A 39 -0.77 13.71 -18.93
N CYS A 40 -1.20 14.56 -18.02
CA CYS A 40 -0.37 15.54 -17.31
C CYS A 40 0.26 14.94 -16.05
N GLY A 41 -0.40 13.95 -15.43
CA GLY A 41 0.10 13.31 -14.21
C GLY A 41 -0.71 12.08 -13.84
N VAL A 42 -0.04 11.12 -13.18
CA VAL A 42 -0.66 9.91 -12.64
C VAL A 42 -0.12 9.71 -11.24
N GLN A 43 -1.02 9.51 -10.28
CA GLN A 43 -0.73 9.10 -8.92
C GLN A 43 -1.47 7.79 -8.64
N THR A 44 -0.80 6.82 -8.05
CA THR A 44 -1.36 5.50 -7.78
C THR A 44 -1.20 5.18 -6.31
N SER A 45 -2.32 5.18 -5.58
CA SER A 45 -2.34 4.75 -4.20
C SER A 45 -2.75 3.29 -4.14
N VAL A 46 -1.76 2.41 -3.92
CA VAL A 46 -1.95 0.98 -3.63
C VAL A 46 -2.82 0.82 -2.38
N MET A 47 -2.74 1.77 -1.45
CA MET A 47 -3.40 1.69 -0.15
C MET A 47 -4.89 1.96 -0.23
N SER A 48 -5.29 2.99 -0.96
CA SER A 48 -6.71 3.29 -1.19
C SER A 48 -7.28 2.49 -2.35
N GLN A 49 -6.46 1.66 -3.03
CA GLN A 49 -6.80 0.99 -4.28
C GLN A 49 -7.36 2.00 -5.30
N LYS A 50 -6.72 3.17 -5.43
CA LYS A 50 -7.17 4.23 -6.35
C LYS A 50 -6.06 4.70 -7.26
N VAL A 51 -6.44 5.06 -8.47
CA VAL A 51 -5.58 5.70 -9.46
C VAL A 51 -6.16 7.07 -9.74
N THR A 52 -5.38 8.11 -9.47
CA THR A 52 -5.72 9.50 -9.77
C THR A 52 -4.98 9.90 -11.05
N VAL A 53 -5.73 10.31 -12.07
CA VAL A 53 -5.19 10.71 -13.38
C VAL A 53 -5.56 12.15 -13.65
N HIS A 54 -4.56 12.93 -14.03
CA HIS A 54 -4.69 14.30 -14.51
C HIS A 54 -4.49 14.29 -16.03
N TYR A 55 -5.50 14.70 -16.79
CA TYR A 55 -5.45 14.73 -18.27
C TYR A 55 -6.16 15.96 -18.84
N GLU A 56 -5.79 16.37 -20.05
CA GLU A 56 -6.45 17.51 -20.71
C GLU A 56 -7.79 17.08 -21.32
N LEU A 57 -8.80 17.94 -21.21
CA LEU A 57 -10.19 17.68 -21.61
C LEU A 57 -10.33 17.27 -23.09
N ASN A 58 -10.80 16.03 -23.32
CA ASN A 58 -11.33 15.55 -24.59
C ASN A 58 -12.25 14.34 -24.32
N ASP A 59 -13.44 14.29 -24.94
CA ASP A 59 -14.53 13.35 -24.64
C ASP A 59 -14.16 11.85 -24.70
N SER A 60 -13.02 11.49 -25.28
CA SER A 60 -12.61 10.09 -25.50
C SER A 60 -11.49 9.59 -24.59
N ARG A 61 -10.92 10.42 -23.71
CA ARG A 61 -9.72 10.05 -22.93
C ARG A 61 -10.03 9.21 -21.68
N ALA A 62 -11.19 9.38 -21.06
CA ALA A 62 -11.59 8.60 -19.88
C ALA A 62 -11.71 7.09 -20.19
N ASP A 63 -12.25 6.74 -21.35
CA ASP A 63 -12.35 5.35 -21.80
C ASP A 63 -10.97 4.77 -22.12
N LEU A 64 -10.09 5.54 -22.77
CA LEU A 64 -8.72 5.12 -23.08
C LEU A 64 -7.88 4.87 -21.80
N ILE A 65 -8.05 5.68 -20.77
CA ILE A 65 -7.40 5.48 -19.46
C ILE A 65 -7.91 4.18 -18.82
N THR A 66 -9.23 3.96 -18.85
CA THR A 66 -9.88 2.76 -18.31
C THR A 66 -9.42 1.50 -19.04
N ASP A 67 -9.29 1.57 -20.36
CA ASP A 67 -8.79 0.47 -21.19
C ASP A 67 -7.29 0.21 -20.99
N ALA A 68 -6.48 1.24 -20.76
CA ALA A 68 -5.05 1.07 -20.42
C ALA A 68 -4.87 0.30 -19.11
N ILE A 69 -5.70 0.58 -18.09
CA ILE A 69 -5.71 -0.15 -16.81
C ILE A 69 -6.15 -1.60 -17.01
N ARG A 70 -7.19 -1.84 -17.84
CA ARG A 70 -7.64 -3.19 -18.19
C ARG A 70 -6.58 -3.99 -18.95
N ASN A 71 -5.90 -3.35 -19.89
CA ASN A 71 -4.80 -3.96 -20.64
C ASN A 71 -3.57 -4.23 -19.77
N ALA A 72 -3.39 -3.48 -18.68
CA ALA A 72 -2.39 -3.77 -17.66
C ALA A 72 -2.78 -4.96 -16.75
N GLY A 73 -4.02 -5.45 -16.85
CA GLY A 73 -4.53 -6.62 -16.13
C GLY A 73 -5.35 -6.31 -14.88
N TYR A 74 -5.88 -5.10 -14.74
CA TYR A 74 -6.59 -4.65 -13.54
C TYR A 74 -8.02 -4.18 -13.86
N SER A 75 -8.92 -4.28 -12.88
CA SER A 75 -10.35 -3.97 -13.04
C SER A 75 -10.70 -2.58 -12.46
N PRO A 76 -10.86 -1.52 -13.27
CA PRO A 76 -11.28 -0.22 -12.79
C PRO A 76 -12.77 -0.18 -12.40
N ASN A 77 -13.10 0.54 -11.32
CA ASN A 77 -14.41 0.77 -10.72
C ASN A 77 -15.19 -0.47 -10.22
N ALA A 78 -14.50 -1.51 -9.77
CA ALA A 78 -15.16 -2.62 -9.07
C ALA A 78 -15.56 -2.20 -7.63
N GLU A 79 -16.86 -2.27 -7.31
CA GLU A 79 -17.38 -2.02 -5.98
C GLU A 79 -17.13 -3.22 -5.05
N GLY A 80 -16.50 -2.96 -3.90
CA GLY A 80 -16.52 -3.80 -2.69
C GLY A 80 -16.33 -5.31 -2.90
N ALA A 81 -15.09 -5.76 -3.13
CA ALA A 81 -14.80 -7.19 -3.08
C ALA A 81 -14.76 -7.68 -1.61
N GLU A 82 -15.73 -8.54 -1.28
CA GLU A 82 -15.84 -9.29 -0.03
C GLU A 82 -14.56 -10.07 0.32
N THR A 83 -14.38 -10.28 1.63
CA THR A 83 -13.26 -10.99 2.27
C THR A 83 -12.86 -12.28 1.53
N VAL A 84 -11.65 -12.26 0.95
CA VAL A 84 -11.19 -13.30 0.02
C VAL A 84 -10.74 -14.57 0.76
N SER A 85 -11.33 -15.70 0.39
CA SER A 85 -11.03 -17.06 0.88
C SER A 85 -9.58 -17.49 0.58
N PHE A 86 -8.96 -18.20 1.53
CA PHE A 86 -7.60 -18.77 1.47
C PHE A 86 -7.33 -19.57 0.18
N TRP A 87 -8.36 -20.23 -0.38
CA TRP A 87 -8.25 -21.07 -1.57
C TRP A 87 -8.25 -20.31 -2.90
N ARG A 88 -8.58 -19.00 -2.90
CA ARG A 88 -8.56 -18.17 -4.11
C ARG A 88 -7.24 -17.40 -4.31
N ASN A 89 -6.35 -17.42 -3.32
CA ASN A 89 -4.97 -16.95 -3.47
C ASN A 89 -4.11 -18.03 -4.12
N TRP A 90 -4.32 -18.23 -5.42
CA TRP A 90 -3.64 -19.22 -6.26
C TRP A 90 -2.11 -19.19 -6.08
N GLU A 91 -1.54 -18.00 -5.90
CA GLU A 91 -0.10 -17.79 -5.69
C GLU A 91 0.43 -18.41 -4.39
N LYS A 92 -0.36 -18.35 -3.30
CA LYS A 92 0.01 -18.96 -2.00
C LYS A 92 0.01 -20.48 -2.10
N VAL A 93 -0.96 -21.02 -2.84
CA VAL A 93 -1.07 -22.44 -3.12
C VAL A 93 0.08 -22.91 -3.99
N CYS A 94 0.42 -22.18 -5.06
CA CYS A 94 1.56 -22.46 -5.92
C CYS A 94 2.88 -22.45 -5.15
N THR A 95 3.11 -21.46 -4.27
CA THR A 95 4.31 -21.38 -3.43
C THR A 95 4.43 -22.59 -2.50
N LEU A 96 3.33 -23.00 -1.86
CA LEU A 96 3.30 -24.16 -0.98
C LEU A 96 3.65 -25.45 -1.72
N PHE A 97 2.99 -25.70 -2.87
CA PHE A 97 3.27 -26.88 -3.68
C PHE A 97 4.67 -26.85 -4.28
N ALA A 98 5.18 -25.68 -4.66
CA ALA A 98 6.57 -25.53 -5.10
C ALA A 98 7.55 -25.98 -4.00
N GLY A 99 7.30 -25.58 -2.75
CA GLY A 99 8.07 -26.05 -1.59
C GLY A 99 8.00 -27.55 -1.39
N VAL A 100 6.80 -28.14 -1.45
CA VAL A 100 6.62 -29.59 -1.33
C VAL A 100 7.41 -30.33 -2.41
N PHE A 101 7.29 -29.93 -3.67
CA PHE A 101 8.02 -30.58 -4.76
C PHE A 101 9.53 -30.35 -4.69
N PHE A 102 9.99 -29.18 -4.22
CA PHE A 102 11.40 -28.91 -4.00
C PHE A 102 11.99 -29.87 -2.94
N PHE A 103 11.36 -29.98 -1.78
CA PHE A 103 11.85 -30.88 -0.71
C PHE A 103 11.73 -32.35 -1.07
N VAL A 104 10.68 -32.75 -1.81
CA VAL A 104 10.56 -34.13 -2.34
C VAL A 104 11.69 -34.42 -3.33
N GLY A 105 11.98 -33.50 -4.27
CA GLY A 105 13.11 -33.61 -5.19
C GLY A 105 14.45 -33.74 -4.44
N LEU A 106 14.63 -32.94 -3.38
CA LEU A 106 15.83 -32.96 -2.54
C LEU A 106 16.03 -34.31 -1.84
N ILE A 107 14.97 -34.84 -1.21
CA ILE A 107 15.01 -36.16 -0.56
C ILE A 107 15.31 -37.28 -1.56
N LEU A 108 14.68 -37.25 -2.74
CA LEU A 108 14.89 -38.26 -3.78
C LEU A 108 16.31 -38.18 -4.36
N SER A 109 16.82 -36.98 -4.63
CA SER A 109 18.19 -36.81 -5.12
C SER A 109 19.23 -37.32 -4.12
N TRP A 110 19.00 -37.12 -2.82
CA TRP A 110 19.87 -37.66 -1.77
C TRP A 110 19.82 -39.20 -1.71
N GLN A 111 18.66 -39.80 -1.95
CA GLN A 111 18.46 -41.25 -1.88
C GLN A 111 19.00 -42.00 -3.10
N PHE A 112 18.88 -41.41 -4.30
CA PHE A 112 19.25 -42.05 -5.57
C PHE A 112 20.60 -41.58 -6.14
N GLY A 113 21.23 -40.60 -5.50
CA GLY A 113 22.50 -39.99 -5.92
C GLY A 113 22.29 -38.81 -6.87
N GLU A 114 23.07 -37.75 -6.69
CA GLU A 114 23.10 -36.61 -7.61
C GLU A 114 23.66 -37.04 -8.97
N ALA A 115 22.82 -36.95 -10.00
CA ALA A 115 23.28 -37.08 -11.37
C ALA A 115 24.14 -35.86 -11.73
N ALA A 116 25.23 -36.08 -12.48
CA ALA A 116 26.02 -34.98 -13.01
C ALA A 116 25.13 -34.06 -13.87
N SER A 117 25.24 -32.75 -13.70
CA SER A 117 24.50 -31.80 -14.51
C SER A 117 24.92 -31.93 -15.97
N GLN A 118 23.95 -32.28 -16.81
CA GLN A 118 24.11 -32.41 -18.24
C GLN A 118 23.04 -31.58 -18.92
N PRO A 119 23.38 -30.82 -19.98
CA PRO A 119 22.40 -30.00 -20.66
C PRO A 119 21.22 -30.82 -21.21
N VAL A 120 20.02 -30.24 -21.22
CA VAL A 120 18.77 -30.92 -21.62
C VAL A 120 18.87 -31.61 -22.99
N TRP A 121 19.60 -31.01 -23.94
CA TRP A 121 19.77 -31.54 -25.30
C TRP A 121 20.62 -32.82 -25.38
N THR A 122 21.27 -33.22 -24.29
CA THR A 122 22.00 -34.49 -24.21
C THR A 122 21.08 -35.69 -23.91
N GLY A 123 19.81 -35.45 -23.55
CA GLY A 123 18.79 -36.49 -23.37
C GLY A 123 18.85 -37.26 -22.04
N HIS A 124 19.75 -36.88 -21.12
CA HIS A 124 19.81 -37.47 -19.78
C HIS A 124 18.82 -36.77 -18.85
N PHE A 125 17.67 -37.41 -18.61
CA PHE A 125 16.66 -36.93 -17.67
C PHE A 125 16.30 -38.03 -16.68
N GLU A 126 16.62 -37.81 -15.41
CA GLU A 126 16.28 -38.73 -14.34
C GLU A 126 14.85 -38.47 -13.85
N TRP A 127 14.13 -39.53 -13.51
CA TRP A 127 12.71 -39.43 -13.17
C TRP A 127 12.44 -38.49 -11.97
N TYR A 128 13.36 -38.40 -11.00
CA TYR A 128 13.21 -37.53 -9.82
C TYR A 128 13.39 -36.04 -10.15
N GLN A 129 14.05 -35.70 -11.27
CA GLN A 129 14.23 -34.30 -11.71
C GLN A 129 12.89 -33.67 -12.10
N ILE A 130 11.85 -34.46 -12.37
CA ILE A 130 10.49 -33.95 -12.62
C ILE A 130 9.95 -33.13 -11.45
N PHE A 131 10.31 -33.47 -10.21
CA PHE A 131 9.87 -32.74 -9.03
C PHE A 131 10.51 -31.36 -8.96
N TYR A 132 11.78 -31.24 -9.33
CA TYR A 132 12.45 -29.95 -9.44
C TYR A 132 11.85 -29.09 -10.55
N VAL A 133 11.56 -29.67 -11.71
CA VAL A 133 10.88 -28.95 -12.81
C VAL A 133 9.49 -28.47 -12.38
N LEU A 134 8.72 -29.30 -11.67
CA LEU A 134 7.40 -28.90 -11.15
C LEU A 134 7.52 -27.79 -10.10
N ALA A 135 8.51 -27.86 -9.21
CA ALA A 135 8.79 -26.80 -8.24
C ALA A 135 9.17 -25.49 -8.94
N ALA A 136 10.04 -25.55 -9.94
CA ALA A 136 10.43 -24.39 -10.75
C ALA A 136 9.24 -23.79 -11.52
N CYS A 137 8.36 -24.62 -12.09
CA CYS A 137 7.17 -24.15 -12.79
C CYS A 137 6.15 -23.47 -11.86
N LEU A 138 5.91 -24.05 -10.68
CA LEU A 138 4.93 -23.53 -9.75
C LEU A 138 5.43 -22.28 -9.01
N GLY A 139 6.66 -22.32 -8.48
CA GLY A 139 7.27 -21.16 -7.82
C GLY A 139 7.68 -20.08 -8.82
N GLY A 140 7.96 -20.45 -10.06
CA GLY A 140 8.29 -19.55 -11.15
C GLY A 140 7.08 -18.90 -11.83
N SER A 141 5.85 -19.35 -11.56
CA SER A 141 4.66 -18.98 -12.34
C SER A 141 4.43 -17.46 -12.42
N ASN A 142 4.56 -16.75 -11.30
CA ASN A 142 4.48 -15.29 -11.24
C ASN A 142 5.61 -14.62 -12.03
N PHE A 143 6.84 -15.11 -11.84
CA PHE A 143 8.02 -14.57 -12.51
C PHE A 143 7.99 -14.79 -14.02
N PHE A 144 7.51 -15.93 -14.51
CA PHE A 144 7.38 -16.17 -15.95
C PHE A 144 6.39 -15.21 -16.60
N ALA A 145 5.24 -14.98 -15.96
CA ALA A 145 4.26 -14.02 -16.46
C ALA A 145 4.78 -12.58 -16.39
N ALA A 146 5.52 -12.21 -15.34
CA ALA A 146 6.15 -10.90 -15.20
C ALA A 146 7.30 -10.71 -16.20
N GLY A 147 8.26 -11.63 -16.24
CA GLY A 147 9.40 -11.61 -17.14
C GLY A 147 9.01 -11.68 -18.62
N PHE A 148 7.94 -12.38 -18.99
CA PHE A 148 7.42 -12.35 -20.36
C PHE A 148 6.89 -10.95 -20.74
N ARG A 149 6.20 -10.27 -19.80
CA ARG A 149 5.79 -8.88 -20.00
C ARG A 149 7.01 -7.97 -20.10
N SER A 150 8.01 -8.14 -19.23
CA SER A 150 9.25 -7.37 -19.23
C SER A 150 10.05 -7.53 -20.52
N LEU A 151 10.12 -8.75 -21.06
CA LEU A 151 10.68 -9.03 -22.38
C LEU A 151 9.93 -8.30 -23.49
N ARG A 152 8.59 -8.29 -23.44
CA ARG A 152 7.75 -7.59 -24.43
C ARG A 152 7.92 -6.06 -24.35
N SER A 153 8.11 -5.51 -23.16
CA SER A 153 8.38 -4.08 -22.96
C SER A 153 9.86 -3.70 -23.07
N LEU A 154 10.75 -4.65 -23.39
CA LEU A 154 12.21 -4.47 -23.42
C LEU A 154 12.76 -3.87 -22.10
N SER A 155 12.11 -4.16 -20.97
CA SER A 155 12.59 -3.79 -19.65
C SER A 155 13.46 -4.91 -19.09
N LEU A 156 14.74 -4.60 -18.86
CA LEU A 156 15.70 -5.51 -18.24
C LEU A 156 15.64 -5.36 -16.72
N ASP A 157 14.54 -5.81 -16.14
CA ASP A 157 14.26 -5.77 -14.70
C ASP A 157 14.60 -7.10 -14.00
N ILE A 158 14.34 -7.17 -12.70
CA ILE A 158 14.66 -8.34 -11.90
C ILE A 158 13.84 -9.57 -12.32
N ASP A 159 12.58 -9.38 -12.73
CA ASP A 159 11.70 -10.45 -13.19
C ASP A 159 12.22 -11.06 -14.49
N PHE A 160 12.75 -10.23 -15.39
CA PHE A 160 13.44 -10.68 -16.58
C PHE A 160 14.69 -11.50 -16.26
N LEU A 161 15.56 -11.01 -15.36
CA LEU A 161 16.78 -11.74 -14.96
C LEU A 161 16.44 -13.08 -14.31
N MET A 162 15.46 -13.10 -13.40
CA MET A 162 14.99 -14.29 -12.70
C MET A 162 14.42 -15.32 -13.67
N THR A 163 13.58 -14.88 -14.61
CA THR A 163 13.05 -15.76 -15.67
C THR A 163 14.18 -16.37 -16.50
N LEU A 164 15.15 -15.56 -16.91
CA LEU A 164 16.29 -16.01 -17.70
C LEU A 164 17.19 -16.97 -16.89
N ALA A 165 17.37 -16.74 -15.59
CA ALA A 165 18.13 -17.60 -14.70
C ALA A 165 17.45 -18.96 -14.49
N ILE A 166 16.14 -18.99 -14.22
CA ILE A 166 15.38 -20.24 -14.03
C ILE A 166 15.36 -21.06 -15.32
N VAL A 167 15.08 -20.41 -16.47
CA VAL A 167 15.11 -21.07 -17.78
C VAL A 167 16.53 -21.51 -18.12
N GLY A 168 17.54 -20.67 -17.88
CA GLY A 168 18.95 -20.95 -18.14
C GLY A 168 19.47 -22.14 -17.33
N ALA A 169 19.20 -22.17 -16.03
CA ALA A 169 19.53 -23.27 -15.13
C ALA A 169 18.84 -24.58 -15.58
N THR A 170 17.56 -24.50 -15.96
CA THR A 170 16.82 -25.66 -16.49
C THR A 170 17.46 -26.17 -17.79
N LEU A 171 17.88 -25.29 -18.70
CA LEU A 171 18.50 -25.66 -19.98
C LEU A 171 19.86 -26.36 -19.82
N ILE A 172 20.69 -25.91 -18.86
CA ILE A 172 22.00 -26.52 -18.57
C ILE A 172 21.90 -27.80 -17.71
N GLY A 173 20.70 -28.18 -17.28
CA GLY A 173 20.45 -29.37 -16.46
C GLY A 173 20.60 -29.16 -14.96
N GLU A 174 20.76 -27.91 -14.51
CA GLU A 174 20.82 -27.52 -13.10
C GLU A 174 19.40 -27.36 -12.53
N TYR A 175 18.62 -28.44 -12.55
CA TYR A 175 17.21 -28.41 -12.15
C TYR A 175 17.01 -28.06 -10.67
N MET A 176 17.92 -28.51 -9.81
CA MET A 176 17.87 -28.20 -8.37
C MET A 176 18.00 -26.69 -8.14
N GLU A 177 18.95 -26.04 -8.80
CA GLU A 177 19.17 -24.59 -8.71
C GLU A 177 17.96 -23.82 -9.25
N ALA A 178 17.41 -24.23 -10.41
CA ALA A 178 16.20 -23.64 -10.97
C ALA A 178 15.02 -23.69 -9.98
N ALA A 179 14.83 -24.84 -9.33
CA ALA A 179 13.78 -25.05 -8.34
C ALA A 179 14.01 -24.26 -7.05
N ALA A 180 15.26 -24.21 -6.56
CA ALA A 180 15.63 -23.46 -5.36
C ALA A 180 15.38 -21.96 -5.55
N ILE A 181 15.83 -21.40 -6.67
CA ILE A 181 15.64 -19.99 -7.02
C ILE A 181 14.15 -19.66 -7.07
N ALA A 182 13.35 -20.44 -7.79
CA ALA A 182 11.92 -20.23 -7.92
C ALA A 182 11.19 -20.31 -6.56
N PHE A 183 11.48 -21.33 -5.76
CA PHE A 183 10.83 -21.53 -4.46
C PHE A 183 11.17 -20.44 -3.44
N LEU A 184 12.46 -20.11 -3.29
CA LEU A 184 12.90 -19.12 -2.30
C LEU A 184 12.35 -17.73 -2.61
N PHE A 185 12.32 -17.33 -3.89
CA PHE A 185 11.76 -16.04 -4.29
C PHE A 185 10.24 -15.98 -4.13
N SER A 186 9.53 -17.02 -4.58
CA SER A 186 8.08 -17.12 -4.39
C SER A 186 7.70 -17.05 -2.90
N THR A 187 8.53 -17.63 -2.03
CA THR A 187 8.35 -17.56 -0.57
C THR A 187 8.63 -16.16 -0.02
N ALA A 188 9.67 -15.48 -0.52
CA ALA A 188 10.02 -14.13 -0.11
C ALA A 188 8.92 -13.11 -0.46
N GLU A 189 8.38 -13.17 -1.68
CA GLU A 189 7.29 -12.33 -2.15
C GLU A 189 6.02 -12.55 -1.30
N LEU A 190 5.68 -13.81 -1.03
CA LEU A 190 4.55 -14.15 -0.16
C LEU A 190 4.68 -13.62 1.28
N LEU A 191 5.89 -13.59 1.82
CA LEU A 191 6.16 -13.02 3.15
C LEU A 191 6.06 -11.48 3.13
N GLU A 192 6.47 -10.85 2.03
CA GLU A 192 6.36 -9.40 1.83
C GLU A 192 4.90 -8.96 1.74
N ASP A 193 4.10 -9.62 0.89
CA ASP A 193 2.67 -9.33 0.75
C ASP A 193 1.92 -9.50 2.07
N TYR A 194 2.22 -10.57 2.82
CA TYR A 194 1.64 -10.81 4.14
C TYR A 194 1.94 -9.67 5.11
N ALA A 195 3.15 -9.10 5.07
CA ALA A 195 3.55 -7.99 5.93
C ALA A 195 2.78 -6.71 5.61
N ILE A 196 2.63 -6.42 4.31
CA ILE A 196 1.93 -5.23 3.80
C ILE A 196 0.43 -5.32 4.11
N ASP A 197 -0.20 -6.48 3.88
CA ASP A 197 -1.61 -6.70 4.18
C ASP A 197 -1.91 -6.49 5.67
N ARG A 198 -1.02 -6.98 6.54
CA ARG A 198 -1.16 -6.81 7.99
C ARG A 198 -1.06 -5.34 8.41
N ALA A 199 -0.18 -4.57 7.77
CA ALA A 199 -0.05 -3.13 7.99
C ALA A 199 -1.29 -2.33 7.51
N ARG A 200 -1.84 -2.69 6.34
CA ARG A 200 -3.01 -2.04 5.73
C ARG A 200 -4.27 -2.13 6.61
N GLN A 201 -4.40 -3.22 7.36
CA GLN A 201 -5.57 -3.44 8.22
C GLN A 201 -5.69 -2.40 9.35
N SER A 202 -4.61 -1.72 9.73
CA SER A 202 -4.62 -0.67 10.75
C SER A 202 -5.09 0.70 10.22
N LEU A 203 -4.96 0.99 8.92
CA LEU A 203 -5.36 2.28 8.33
C LEU A 203 -6.85 2.33 7.95
N ARG A 204 -7.48 1.18 7.66
CA ARG A 204 -8.94 1.10 7.48
C ARG A 204 -9.72 1.65 8.69
N SER A 205 -9.11 1.61 9.88
CA SER A 205 -9.70 2.22 11.08
C SER A 205 -9.80 3.75 11.03
N LEU A 206 -8.91 4.42 10.27
CA LEU A 206 -8.97 5.87 10.06
C LEU A 206 -10.02 6.24 9.00
N MET A 207 -10.16 5.44 7.94
CA MET A 207 -11.20 5.67 6.92
C MET A 207 -12.62 5.47 7.49
N ALA A 208 -12.78 4.62 8.52
CA ALA A 208 -14.03 4.46 9.26
C ALA A 208 -14.43 5.70 10.09
N LEU A 209 -13.58 6.72 10.18
CA LEU A 209 -13.91 7.98 10.85
C LEU A 209 -14.86 8.84 10.01
N ALA A 210 -14.75 8.82 8.68
CA ALA A 210 -15.66 9.56 7.80
C ALA A 210 -17.02 8.83 7.67
N PRO A 211 -18.16 9.49 7.89
CA PRO A 211 -19.47 8.88 7.64
C PRO A 211 -19.74 8.77 6.13
N ASP A 212 -20.40 7.70 5.71
CA ASP A 212 -20.75 7.45 4.29
C ASP A 212 -22.05 8.16 3.86
N VAL A 213 -22.90 8.50 4.84
CA VAL A 213 -24.22 9.11 4.63
C VAL A 213 -24.40 10.40 5.44
N ALA A 214 -25.19 11.32 4.89
CA ALA A 214 -25.63 12.57 5.53
C ALA A 214 -27.15 12.68 5.45
N THR A 215 -27.77 13.27 6.48
CA THR A 215 -29.21 13.58 6.47
C THR A 215 -29.41 15.05 6.10
N LEU A 216 -29.91 15.31 4.90
CA LEU A 216 -30.22 16.67 4.44
C LEU A 216 -31.60 17.10 4.91
N LYS A 217 -31.72 18.38 5.28
CA LYS A 217 -33.00 19.05 5.48
C LYS A 217 -33.44 19.67 4.16
N THR A 218 -34.47 19.11 3.54
CA THR A 218 -35.08 19.62 2.30
C THR A 218 -36.44 20.26 2.61
N LEU A 219 -37.02 20.95 1.62
CA LEU A 219 -38.35 21.53 1.75
C LEU A 219 -39.45 20.48 1.99
N ASP A 220 -39.22 19.24 1.54
CA ASP A 220 -40.15 18.12 1.66
C ASP A 220 -39.92 17.25 2.92
N GLY A 221 -38.97 17.65 3.78
CA GLY A 221 -38.62 16.94 5.01
C GLY A 221 -37.15 16.53 5.07
N GLU A 222 -36.86 15.35 5.60
CA GLU A 222 -35.49 14.85 5.71
C GLU A 222 -35.17 13.86 4.59
N ARG A 223 -33.96 13.94 4.04
CA ARG A 223 -33.49 13.00 3.02
C ARG A 223 -32.08 12.52 3.33
N VAL A 224 -31.92 11.21 3.44
CA VAL A 224 -30.60 10.58 3.56
C VAL A 224 -29.95 10.50 2.18
N VAL A 225 -28.74 11.01 2.05
CA VAL A 225 -27.93 10.99 0.83
C VAL A 225 -26.51 10.51 1.15
N SER A 226 -25.76 10.09 0.12
CA SER A 226 -24.32 9.91 0.27
C SER A 226 -23.66 11.24 0.59
N VAL A 227 -22.66 11.24 1.48
CA VAL A 227 -21.92 12.46 1.86
C VAL A 227 -21.28 13.18 0.66
N VAL A 228 -20.92 12.43 -0.39
CA VAL A 228 -20.32 12.98 -1.62
C VAL A 228 -21.33 13.84 -2.42
N MET A 229 -22.63 13.61 -2.24
CA MET A 229 -23.70 14.35 -2.91
C MET A 229 -24.11 15.64 -2.17
N VAL A 230 -23.50 15.93 -1.01
CA VAL A 230 -23.81 17.13 -0.24
C VAL A 230 -23.12 18.33 -0.90
N GLU A 231 -23.92 19.30 -1.31
CA GLU A 231 -23.45 20.54 -1.92
C GLU A 231 -23.25 21.65 -0.88
N ARG A 232 -22.46 22.67 -1.24
CA ARG A 232 -22.28 23.86 -0.39
C ARG A 232 -23.63 24.54 -0.13
N ASP A 233 -23.76 25.14 1.05
CA ASP A 233 -24.95 25.83 1.58
C ASP A 233 -26.18 24.94 1.86
N GLN A 234 -26.12 23.63 1.59
CA GLN A 234 -27.16 22.70 2.04
C GLN A 234 -27.11 22.51 3.56
N ILE A 235 -28.27 22.32 4.18
CA ILE A 235 -28.40 22.11 5.62
C ILE A 235 -28.40 20.62 5.91
N VAL A 236 -27.45 20.20 6.73
CA VAL A 236 -27.30 18.83 7.21
C VAL A 236 -27.72 18.75 8.66
N ILE A 237 -28.53 17.75 8.96
CA ILE A 237 -28.99 17.43 10.31
C ILE A 237 -27.97 16.51 10.96
N VAL A 238 -27.53 16.87 12.16
CA VAL A 238 -26.62 16.04 12.98
C VAL A 238 -27.26 15.82 14.35
N ARG A 239 -27.60 14.56 14.64
CA ARG A 239 -28.23 14.15 15.91
C ARG A 239 -27.20 13.82 16.98
N PRO A 240 -27.60 13.73 18.27
CA PRO A 240 -26.72 13.27 19.33
C PRO A 240 -26.16 11.88 19.02
N GLY A 241 -24.85 11.72 19.16
CA GLY A 241 -24.09 10.52 18.82
C GLY A 241 -23.71 10.38 17.33
N GLU A 242 -24.24 11.21 16.44
CA GLU A 242 -23.87 11.19 15.03
C GLU A 242 -22.57 11.96 14.77
N LYS A 243 -21.87 11.56 13.71
CA LYS A 243 -20.69 12.28 13.22
C LYS A 243 -21.12 13.41 12.31
N VAL A 244 -20.45 14.55 12.41
CA VAL A 244 -20.60 15.65 11.46
C VAL A 244 -20.06 15.20 10.10
N PRO A 245 -20.86 15.18 9.02
CA PRO A 245 -20.43 14.59 7.76
C PRO A 245 -19.58 15.51 6.88
N VAL A 246 -19.75 16.83 6.99
CA VAL A 246 -19.03 17.84 6.21
C VAL A 246 -18.65 19.03 7.07
N ASP A 247 -17.62 19.77 6.68
CA ASP A 247 -17.27 21.03 7.34
C ASP A 247 -18.38 22.06 7.13
N GLY A 248 -18.77 22.74 8.19
CA GLY A 248 -19.92 23.63 8.15
C GLY A 248 -19.99 24.63 9.29
N GLU A 249 -21.05 25.41 9.27
CA GLU A 249 -21.40 26.37 10.32
C GLU A 249 -22.75 25.99 10.90
N VAL A 250 -22.86 26.02 12.23
CA VAL A 250 -24.13 25.74 12.92
C VAL A 250 -25.11 26.89 12.62
N VAL A 251 -26.27 26.55 12.06
CA VAL A 251 -27.35 27.51 11.78
C VAL A 251 -28.52 27.38 12.76
N ASP A 252 -28.67 26.23 13.40
CA ASP A 252 -29.65 26.01 14.46
C ASP A 252 -29.17 24.95 15.47
N GLY A 253 -29.59 25.09 16.72
CA GLY A 253 -29.24 24.19 17.81
C GLY A 253 -28.03 24.59 18.66
N PHE A 254 -27.78 23.80 19.70
CA PHE A 254 -26.66 23.93 20.63
C PHE A 254 -26.24 22.54 21.12
N SER A 255 -24.94 22.24 21.06
CA SER A 255 -24.42 20.96 21.52
C SER A 255 -22.92 21.01 21.82
N ALA A 256 -22.45 20.13 22.69
CA ALA A 256 -21.03 19.82 22.84
C ALA A 256 -20.58 18.90 21.69
N VAL A 257 -19.46 19.26 21.05
CA VAL A 257 -18.86 18.50 19.94
C VAL A 257 -17.48 18.02 20.34
N ASP A 258 -17.25 16.71 20.27
CA ASP A 258 -15.94 16.10 20.43
C ASP A 258 -15.11 16.27 19.15
N GLN A 259 -14.08 17.11 19.26
CA GLN A 259 -13.13 17.39 18.18
C GLN A 259 -11.81 16.62 18.31
N SER A 260 -11.71 15.68 19.24
CA SER A 260 -10.51 14.88 19.47
C SER A 260 -10.01 14.12 18.23
N PRO A 261 -10.85 13.64 17.28
CA PRO A 261 -10.35 12.96 16.09
C PRO A 261 -9.52 13.85 15.14
N ILE A 262 -9.63 15.18 15.28
CA ILE A 262 -8.97 16.16 14.40
C ILE A 262 -7.96 17.00 15.17
N THR A 263 -8.34 17.49 16.34
CA THR A 263 -7.54 18.43 17.14
C THR A 263 -6.64 17.72 18.14
N GLY A 264 -6.92 16.46 18.48
CA GLY A 264 -6.27 15.73 19.57
C GLY A 264 -6.69 16.18 20.97
N GLU A 265 -7.40 17.30 21.10
CA GLU A 265 -7.90 17.78 22.39
C GLU A 265 -9.09 16.93 22.83
N SER A 266 -8.98 16.33 24.02
CA SER A 266 -9.99 15.41 24.56
C SER A 266 -11.22 16.12 25.16
N MET A 267 -11.17 17.46 25.27
CA MET A 267 -12.25 18.27 25.83
C MET A 267 -13.26 18.63 24.73
N PRO A 268 -14.55 18.25 24.85
CA PRO A 268 -15.57 18.68 23.93
C PRO A 268 -15.75 20.20 23.96
N ILE A 269 -16.00 20.79 22.80
CA ILE A 269 -16.20 22.24 22.65
C ILE A 269 -17.68 22.49 22.40
N ASN A 270 -18.27 23.40 23.17
CA ASN A 270 -19.64 23.84 22.96
C ASN A 270 -19.75 24.59 21.63
N LYS A 271 -20.78 24.24 20.84
CA LYS A 271 -21.08 24.86 19.55
C LYS A 271 -22.49 25.42 19.59
N ALA A 272 -22.59 26.69 19.23
CA ALA A 272 -23.83 27.43 19.07
C ALA A 272 -23.95 27.95 17.63
N VAL A 273 -25.10 28.56 17.33
CA VAL A 273 -25.36 29.20 16.04
C VAL A 273 -24.25 30.21 15.70
N GLY A 274 -23.67 30.08 14.51
CA GLY A 274 -22.53 30.87 14.03
C GLY A 274 -21.17 30.20 14.21
N ASP A 275 -21.09 29.11 14.97
CA ASP A 275 -19.81 28.41 15.18
C ASP A 275 -19.52 27.41 14.06
N GLY A 276 -18.23 27.29 13.71
CA GLY A 276 -17.74 26.29 12.77
C GLY A 276 -17.63 24.89 13.40
N VAL A 277 -17.98 23.86 12.61
CA VAL A 277 -17.82 22.44 12.92
C VAL A 277 -17.07 21.72 11.80
N PHE A 278 -16.34 20.66 12.16
CA PHE A 278 -15.48 19.93 11.24
C PHE A 278 -16.05 18.54 10.95
N ALA A 279 -15.87 18.07 9.72
CA ALA A 279 -16.23 16.73 9.29
C ALA A 279 -15.48 15.66 10.11
N GLY A 280 -16.17 14.62 10.56
CA GLY A 280 -15.63 13.53 11.39
C GLY A 280 -15.64 13.79 12.90
N THR A 281 -15.98 15.00 13.34
CA THR A 281 -16.22 15.28 14.77
C THR A 281 -17.53 14.66 15.23
N ILE A 282 -17.64 14.35 16.53
CA ILE A 282 -18.79 13.63 17.08
C ILE A 282 -19.67 14.62 17.85
N ASN A 283 -20.94 14.69 17.46
CA ASN A 283 -21.94 15.45 18.20
C ASN A 283 -22.38 14.66 19.43
N LEU A 284 -22.35 15.23 20.64
CA LEU A 284 -22.57 14.46 21.87
C LEU A 284 -24.01 14.50 22.37
N GLU A 285 -24.53 15.69 22.67
CA GLU A 285 -25.74 15.83 23.50
C GLU A 285 -26.94 16.44 22.76
N GLY A 286 -26.73 17.52 22.02
CA GLY A 286 -27.78 18.33 21.41
C GLY A 286 -27.99 18.05 19.92
N TYR A 287 -29.10 18.56 19.39
CA TYR A 287 -29.39 18.55 17.96
C TYR A 287 -28.70 19.75 17.29
N LEU A 288 -28.11 19.54 16.12
CA LEU A 288 -27.48 20.60 15.32
C LEU A 288 -27.99 20.58 13.87
N GLU A 289 -28.28 21.76 13.35
CA GLU A 289 -28.38 21.99 11.90
C GLU A 289 -27.12 22.69 11.43
N VAL A 290 -26.41 22.05 10.51
CA VAL A 290 -25.11 22.50 10.03
C VAL A 290 -25.24 22.85 8.55
N ARG A 291 -24.99 24.10 8.21
CA ARG A 291 -24.88 24.54 6.82
C ARG A 291 -23.50 24.17 6.27
N ALA A 292 -23.47 23.37 5.22
CA ALA A 292 -22.23 22.92 4.59
C ALA A 292 -21.45 24.12 4.03
N THR A 293 -20.24 24.34 4.51
CA THR A 293 -19.34 25.39 3.98
C THR A 293 -18.42 24.83 2.89
N ARG A 294 -18.16 23.51 2.93
CA ARG A 294 -17.35 22.79 1.95
C ARG A 294 -18.01 21.48 1.57
N VAL A 295 -17.76 21.04 0.34
CA VAL A 295 -18.12 19.68 -0.09
C VAL A 295 -17.22 18.65 0.59
N ALA A 296 -17.64 17.39 0.60
CA ALA A 296 -16.92 16.30 1.28
C ALA A 296 -15.43 16.21 0.88
N SER A 297 -15.13 16.38 -0.41
CA SER A 297 -13.77 16.35 -0.99
C SER A 297 -12.91 17.56 -0.65
N GLU A 298 -13.45 18.59 0.01
CA GLU A 298 -12.72 19.78 0.45
C GLU A 298 -12.68 19.93 1.98
N SER A 299 -13.29 18.97 2.69
CA SER A 299 -13.36 18.96 4.15
C SER A 299 -11.97 18.87 4.77
N THR A 300 -11.84 19.37 6.00
CA THR A 300 -10.60 19.32 6.78
C THR A 300 -10.13 17.89 6.97
N LEU A 301 -11.05 16.96 7.24
CA LEU A 301 -10.76 15.54 7.30
C LEU A 301 -10.24 14.99 5.97
N HIS A 302 -10.85 15.36 4.84
CA HIS A 302 -10.36 14.92 3.53
C HIS A 302 -8.95 15.43 3.22
N ARG A 303 -8.66 16.69 3.56
CA ARG A 303 -7.30 17.24 3.40
C ARG A 303 -6.28 16.54 4.30
N ILE A 304 -6.66 16.16 5.52
CA ILE A 304 -5.81 15.35 6.40
C ILE A 304 -5.56 13.98 5.76
N ILE A 305 -6.61 13.33 5.23
CA ILE A 305 -6.48 12.04 4.53
C ILE A 305 -5.54 12.19 3.33
N GLU A 306 -5.74 13.20 2.48
CA GLU A 306 -4.91 13.45 1.30
C GLU A 306 -3.45 13.72 1.69
N MET A 307 -3.19 14.57 2.69
CA MET A 307 -1.84 14.83 3.19
C MET A 307 -1.19 13.57 3.79
N VAL A 308 -1.96 12.71 4.46
CA VAL A 308 -1.44 11.43 4.98
C VAL A 308 -1.15 10.48 3.83
N GLU A 309 -2.06 10.31 2.87
CA GLU A 309 -1.87 9.47 1.69
C GLU A 309 -0.66 9.93 0.85
N GLU A 310 -0.48 11.23 0.64
CA GLU A 310 0.69 11.82 -0.02
C GLU A 310 2.00 11.56 0.75
N ALA A 311 1.95 11.57 2.09
CA ALA A 311 3.11 11.26 2.92
C ALA A 311 3.46 9.76 2.94
N GLU A 312 2.47 8.86 2.79
CA GLU A 312 2.67 7.40 2.84
C GLU A 312 3.24 6.81 1.53
N GLU A 313 3.20 7.52 0.39
CA GLU A 313 3.50 6.97 -0.95
C GLU A 313 4.98 6.57 -1.19
N HIS A 314 5.84 6.63 -0.18
CA HIS A 314 7.28 6.43 -0.35
C HIS A 314 7.76 5.08 0.16
N ARG A 315 8.11 4.17 -0.76
CA ARG A 315 8.84 2.91 -0.45
C ARG A 315 10.09 3.16 0.38
N ALA A 316 10.49 2.16 1.16
CA ALA A 316 11.62 2.24 2.06
C ALA A 316 12.89 2.57 1.27
N PRO A 317 13.75 3.47 1.74
CA PRO A 317 14.99 3.81 1.04
C PRO A 317 15.82 2.58 0.65
N SER A 318 15.86 1.54 1.50
CA SER A 318 16.57 0.30 1.19
C SER A 318 15.93 -0.50 0.03
N GLU A 319 14.61 -0.56 -0.04
CA GLU A 319 13.86 -1.21 -1.12
C GLU A 319 14.07 -0.47 -2.46
N GLN A 320 14.08 0.87 -2.42
CA GLN A 320 14.42 1.70 -3.57
C GLN A 320 15.86 1.48 -4.03
N PHE A 321 16.79 1.28 -3.09
CA PHE A 321 18.18 0.95 -3.40
C PHE A 321 18.30 -0.37 -4.16
N VAL A 322 17.60 -1.43 -3.72
CA VAL A 322 17.58 -2.72 -4.42
C VAL A 322 17.05 -2.56 -5.84
N LYS A 323 15.95 -1.82 -6.03
CA LYS A 323 15.41 -1.53 -7.37
C LYS A 323 16.38 -0.76 -8.25
N LYS A 324 17.03 0.28 -7.71
CA LYS A 324 18.02 1.08 -8.44
C LYS A 324 19.23 0.25 -8.81
N PHE A 325 19.71 -0.60 -7.91
CA PHE A 325 20.79 -1.56 -8.16
C PHE A 325 20.42 -2.48 -9.33
N SER A 326 19.26 -3.14 -9.26
CA SER A 326 18.79 -4.06 -10.31
C SER A 326 18.68 -3.40 -11.69
N ARG A 327 18.25 -2.13 -11.76
CA ARG A 327 18.16 -1.36 -13.02
C ARG A 327 19.50 -1.23 -13.76
N TYR A 328 20.62 -1.22 -13.05
CA TYR A 328 21.95 -1.16 -13.67
C TYR A 328 22.62 -2.54 -13.75
N TYR A 329 22.43 -3.35 -12.71
CA TYR A 329 23.06 -4.65 -12.57
C TYR A 329 22.53 -5.66 -13.59
N THR A 330 21.20 -5.75 -13.77
CA THR A 330 20.59 -6.69 -14.70
C THR A 330 21.08 -6.46 -16.15
N PRO A 331 20.97 -5.26 -16.74
CA PRO A 331 21.48 -5.03 -18.09
C PRO A 331 22.97 -5.33 -18.23
N ALA A 332 23.79 -4.93 -17.24
CA ALA A 332 25.23 -5.13 -17.29
C ALA A 332 25.59 -6.62 -17.36
N ILE A 333 24.94 -7.45 -16.55
CA ILE A 333 25.19 -8.90 -16.52
C ILE A 333 24.61 -9.62 -17.71
N THR A 334 23.42 -9.23 -18.18
CA THR A 334 22.85 -9.83 -19.40
C THR A 334 23.75 -9.54 -20.60
N LEU A 335 24.26 -8.31 -20.72
CA LEU A 335 25.21 -7.95 -21.77
C LEU A 335 26.55 -8.67 -21.61
N LEU A 336 27.05 -8.81 -20.39
CA LEU A 336 28.28 -9.56 -20.11
C LEU A 336 28.13 -11.04 -20.48
N ALA A 337 27.02 -11.68 -20.10
CA ALA A 337 26.71 -13.06 -20.46
C ALA A 337 26.60 -13.24 -21.97
N LEU A 338 25.91 -12.33 -22.66
CA LEU A 338 25.85 -12.32 -24.12
C LEU A 338 27.26 -12.19 -24.73
N GLY A 339 28.12 -11.33 -24.16
CA GLY A 339 29.52 -11.19 -24.56
C GLY A 339 30.33 -12.47 -24.36
N VAL A 340 30.13 -13.19 -23.23
CA VAL A 340 30.77 -14.49 -22.96
C VAL A 340 30.35 -15.55 -23.97
N ILE A 341 29.10 -15.51 -24.46
CA ILE A 341 28.62 -16.44 -25.48
C ILE A 341 29.16 -16.06 -26.86
N LEU A 342 29.07 -14.80 -27.24
CA LEU A 342 29.31 -14.34 -28.62
C LEU A 342 30.79 -14.06 -28.93
N LEU A 343 31.57 -13.47 -28.02
CA LEU A 343 32.93 -13.04 -28.34
C LEU A 343 33.86 -14.23 -28.64
N PRO A 344 33.91 -15.30 -27.81
CA PRO A 344 34.76 -16.45 -28.07
C PRO A 344 34.35 -17.25 -29.31
N THR A 345 33.05 -17.32 -29.59
CA THR A 345 32.50 -18.07 -30.73
C THR A 345 32.71 -17.35 -32.05
N LEU A 346 32.50 -16.03 -32.10
CA LEU A 346 32.65 -15.23 -33.32
C LEU A 346 34.11 -14.89 -33.66
N PHE A 347 34.94 -14.55 -32.65
CA PHE A 347 36.30 -14.03 -32.89
C PHE A 347 37.41 -15.05 -32.68
N PHE A 348 37.18 -16.08 -31.84
CA PHE A 348 38.22 -17.03 -31.45
C PHE A 348 37.93 -18.47 -31.91
N GLY A 349 36.84 -18.70 -32.66
CA GLY A 349 36.46 -20.03 -33.17
C GLY A 349 36.11 -21.04 -32.08
N GLY A 350 35.71 -20.56 -30.88
CA GLY A 350 35.34 -21.41 -29.77
C GLY A 350 34.05 -22.19 -30.02
N ASP A 351 33.92 -23.35 -29.38
CA ASP A 351 32.71 -24.18 -29.46
C ASP A 351 31.49 -23.45 -28.89
N PHE A 352 30.42 -23.35 -29.68
CA PHE A 352 29.21 -22.64 -29.29
C PHE A 352 28.54 -23.28 -28.09
N SER A 353 28.50 -24.62 -28.00
CA SER A 353 27.83 -25.31 -26.90
C SER A 353 28.51 -25.00 -25.57
N LEU A 354 29.85 -25.06 -25.52
CA LEU A 354 30.63 -24.74 -24.32
C LEU A 354 30.42 -23.29 -23.85
N TRP A 355 30.51 -22.32 -24.77
CA TRP A 355 30.38 -20.90 -24.40
C TRP A 355 28.93 -20.49 -24.11
N PHE A 356 27.96 -21.14 -24.74
CA PHE A 356 26.54 -21.01 -24.41
C PHE A 356 26.26 -21.47 -22.98
N VAL A 357 26.75 -22.67 -22.61
CA VAL A 357 26.64 -23.18 -21.23
C VAL A 357 27.30 -22.21 -20.25
N ARG A 358 28.52 -21.73 -20.52
CA ARG A 358 29.23 -20.76 -19.66
C ARG A 358 28.49 -19.43 -19.50
N GLY A 359 27.87 -18.93 -20.56
CA GLY A 359 27.05 -17.71 -20.50
C GLY A 359 25.80 -17.89 -19.62
N LEU A 360 25.12 -19.02 -19.76
CA LEU A 360 23.99 -19.37 -18.87
C LEU A 360 24.45 -19.56 -17.43
N THR A 361 25.58 -20.25 -17.18
CA THR A 361 26.17 -20.40 -15.85
C THR A 361 26.49 -19.04 -15.22
N LEU A 362 27.00 -18.08 -16.00
CA LEU A 362 27.24 -16.73 -15.50
C LEU A 362 25.94 -16.04 -15.06
N LEU A 363 24.86 -16.16 -15.85
CA LEU A 363 23.55 -15.59 -15.49
C LEU A 363 22.99 -16.20 -14.20
N VAL A 364 23.13 -17.51 -14.03
CA VAL A 364 22.70 -18.23 -12.82
C VAL A 364 23.50 -17.75 -11.60
N ILE A 365 24.83 -17.72 -11.69
CA ILE A 365 25.72 -17.25 -10.61
C ILE A 365 25.45 -15.78 -10.25
N ALA A 366 25.10 -14.98 -11.25
CA ALA A 366 24.88 -13.55 -11.08
C ALA A 366 23.48 -13.21 -10.52
N CYS A 367 22.64 -14.19 -10.16
CA CYS A 367 21.41 -13.87 -9.44
C CYS A 367 21.75 -13.20 -8.10
N PRO A 368 21.32 -11.95 -7.84
CA PRO A 368 21.54 -11.28 -6.56
C PRO A 368 20.50 -11.75 -5.53
N CYS A 369 20.24 -13.06 -5.49
CA CYS A 369 19.15 -13.68 -4.76
C CYS A 369 19.12 -13.28 -3.27
N ALA A 370 20.28 -13.33 -2.60
CA ALA A 370 20.42 -12.94 -1.20
C ALA A 370 20.21 -11.44 -0.95
N LEU A 371 20.64 -10.58 -1.88
CA LEU A 371 20.49 -9.13 -1.75
C LEU A 371 19.02 -8.74 -1.78
N VAL A 372 18.26 -9.30 -2.71
CA VAL A 372 16.84 -8.98 -2.90
C VAL A 372 16.02 -9.43 -1.70
N ILE A 373 16.27 -10.63 -1.19
CA ILE A 373 15.53 -11.21 -0.06
C ILE A 373 15.91 -10.57 1.28
N SER A 374 17.11 -9.97 1.40
CA SER A 374 17.61 -9.43 2.67
C SER A 374 16.71 -8.36 3.30
N THR A 375 16.16 -7.46 2.47
CA THR A 375 15.34 -6.32 2.91
C THR A 375 13.97 -6.76 3.45
N PRO A 376 13.13 -7.50 2.70
CA PRO A 376 11.82 -7.92 3.20
C PRO A 376 11.92 -8.81 4.44
N ILE A 377 12.90 -9.72 4.51
CA ILE A 377 13.10 -10.55 5.73
C ILE A 377 13.44 -9.69 6.94
N ALA A 378 14.34 -8.72 6.80
CA ALA A 378 14.71 -7.82 7.89
C ALA A 378 13.50 -6.99 8.34
N VAL A 379 12.73 -6.44 7.40
CA VAL A 379 11.52 -5.65 7.66
C VAL A 379 10.46 -6.47 8.39
N VAL A 380 10.11 -7.65 7.88
CA VAL A 380 9.11 -8.54 8.48
C VAL A 380 9.52 -8.95 9.90
N SER A 381 10.80 -9.30 10.08
CA SER A 381 11.34 -9.69 11.37
C SER A 381 11.29 -8.53 12.37
N GLY A 382 11.65 -7.33 11.92
CA GLY A 382 11.62 -6.11 12.73
C GLY A 382 10.20 -5.74 13.17
N ILE A 383 9.25 -5.72 12.23
CA ILE A 383 7.83 -5.45 12.51
C ILE A 383 7.26 -6.51 13.47
N THR A 384 7.53 -7.79 13.22
CA THR A 384 7.04 -8.89 14.07
C THR A 384 7.60 -8.81 15.49
N SER A 385 8.88 -8.47 15.63
CA SER A 385 9.53 -8.28 16.93
C SER A 385 8.95 -7.09 17.70
N ALA A 386 8.76 -5.95 17.03
CA ALA A 386 8.14 -4.75 17.59
C ALA A 386 6.70 -5.02 18.06
N ALA A 387 5.91 -5.72 17.26
CA ALA A 387 4.53 -6.05 17.59
C ALA A 387 4.42 -6.93 18.86
N ARG A 388 5.37 -7.87 19.07
CA ARG A 388 5.44 -8.67 20.30
C ARG A 388 5.73 -7.84 21.56
N GLN A 389 6.27 -6.63 21.38
CA GLN A 389 6.57 -5.68 22.46
C GLN A 389 5.51 -4.57 22.58
N GLY A 390 4.37 -4.70 21.89
CA GLY A 390 3.29 -3.71 21.93
C GLY A 390 3.55 -2.47 21.06
N VAL A 391 4.56 -2.50 20.19
CA VAL A 391 4.86 -1.42 19.24
C VAL A 391 4.31 -1.79 17.87
N LEU A 392 3.30 -1.05 17.40
CA LEU A 392 2.68 -1.28 16.10
C LEU A 392 3.34 -0.42 15.03
N ILE A 393 4.02 -1.06 14.07
CA ILE A 393 4.69 -0.39 12.95
C ILE A 393 3.92 -0.69 11.66
N LYS A 394 3.50 0.35 10.93
CA LYS A 394 2.58 0.27 9.77
C LYS A 394 3.27 -0.08 8.44
N GLY A 395 4.49 -0.63 8.44
CA GLY A 395 5.23 -0.97 7.21
C GLY A 395 6.75 -0.76 7.30
N GLY A 396 7.47 -1.21 6.27
CA GLY A 396 8.95 -1.16 6.23
C GLY A 396 9.53 0.24 6.21
N ASN A 397 8.86 1.16 5.50
CA ASN A 397 9.30 2.56 5.38
C ASN A 397 9.36 3.24 6.76
N TYR A 398 8.37 2.95 7.62
CA TYR A 398 8.32 3.44 8.99
C TYR A 398 9.35 2.80 9.89
N LEU A 399 9.61 1.49 9.70
CA LEU A 399 10.64 0.79 10.46
C LEU A 399 12.03 1.39 10.20
N GLU A 400 12.36 1.67 8.94
CA GLU A 400 13.62 2.33 8.57
C GLU A 400 13.67 3.77 9.04
N ALA A 401 12.60 4.54 8.84
CA ALA A 401 12.54 5.93 9.29
C ALA A 401 12.79 6.05 10.80
N VAL A 402 12.21 5.15 11.61
CA VAL A 402 12.46 5.09 13.06
C VAL A 402 13.94 4.82 13.38
N GLY A 403 14.63 4.00 12.57
CA GLY A 403 16.06 3.75 12.73
C GLY A 403 16.92 5.00 12.56
N ASP A 404 16.47 5.97 11.76
CA ASP A 404 17.16 7.24 11.51
C ASP A 404 16.73 8.39 12.45
N VAL A 405 15.72 8.18 13.31
CA VAL A 405 15.21 9.21 14.23
C VAL A 405 16.29 9.61 15.24
N ARG A 406 16.61 10.90 15.28
CA ARG A 406 17.55 11.50 16.27
C ARG A 406 16.87 12.35 17.32
N VAL A 407 15.66 12.82 17.03
CA VAL A 407 14.89 13.72 17.87
C VAL A 407 13.46 13.22 17.90
N VAL A 408 12.89 13.08 19.10
CA VAL A 408 11.50 12.71 19.30
C VAL A 408 10.78 13.90 19.90
N ALA A 409 9.78 14.42 19.18
CA ALA A 409 8.86 15.42 19.71
C ALA A 409 7.63 14.68 20.25
N PHE A 410 7.31 14.90 21.52
CA PHE A 410 6.11 14.33 22.14
C PHE A 410 5.01 15.36 22.17
N ASP A 411 3.82 14.97 21.73
CA ASP A 411 2.62 15.70 22.13
C ASP A 411 2.41 15.55 23.64
N LYS A 412 1.80 16.55 24.27
CA LYS A 412 1.58 16.53 25.72
C LYS A 412 0.32 15.75 26.05
N THR A 413 -0.81 16.18 25.50
CA THR A 413 -2.13 15.70 25.90
C THR A 413 -2.36 14.29 25.34
N GLY A 414 -2.70 13.31 26.19
CA GLY A 414 -2.97 11.93 25.75
C GLY A 414 -1.74 11.10 25.36
N THR A 415 -0.57 11.72 25.20
CA THR A 415 0.72 11.04 24.98
C THR A 415 1.56 11.03 26.25
N LEU A 416 1.85 12.20 26.84
CA LEU A 416 2.57 12.30 28.11
C LEU A 416 1.62 12.32 29.32
N THR A 417 0.37 12.74 29.12
CA THR A 417 -0.65 12.82 30.17
C THR A 417 -1.71 11.74 30.02
N TYR A 418 -2.37 11.40 31.13
CA TYR A 418 -3.47 10.41 31.14
C TYR A 418 -4.77 10.89 30.48
N GLY A 419 -4.86 12.15 30.03
CA GLY A 419 -6.06 12.72 29.43
C GLY A 419 -7.28 12.80 30.37
N LYS A 420 -7.08 12.64 31.68
CA LYS A 420 -8.14 12.67 32.70
C LYS A 420 -7.85 13.80 33.70
N PRO A 421 -8.65 14.88 33.69
CA PRO A 421 -8.53 15.92 34.71
C PRO A 421 -8.73 15.31 36.10
N VAL A 422 -7.91 15.74 37.04
CA VAL A 422 -8.05 15.41 38.46
C VAL A 422 -7.89 16.69 39.25
N VAL A 423 -8.70 16.85 40.32
CA VAL A 423 -8.54 17.98 41.24
C VAL A 423 -7.21 17.80 41.97
N THR A 424 -6.25 18.71 41.75
CA THR A 424 -4.94 18.67 42.42
C THR A 424 -4.91 19.53 43.68
N ASP A 425 -5.51 20.71 43.61
CA ASP A 425 -5.45 21.72 44.65
C ASP A 425 -6.82 22.36 44.84
N VAL A 426 -7.18 22.61 46.10
CA VAL A 426 -8.38 23.37 46.47
C VAL A 426 -7.93 24.53 47.34
N VAL A 427 -7.95 25.75 46.80
CA VAL A 427 -7.52 26.94 47.54
C VAL A 427 -8.75 27.66 48.06
N ALA A 428 -9.06 27.47 49.35
CA ALA A 428 -10.17 28.14 50.02
C ALA A 428 -9.79 29.56 50.46
N VAL A 429 -10.75 30.48 50.40
CA VAL A 429 -10.63 31.84 50.97
C VAL A 429 -10.85 31.79 52.48
N GLU A 430 -10.31 32.75 53.23
CA GLU A 430 -10.43 32.79 54.71
C GLU A 430 -11.89 32.60 55.19
N GLY A 431 -12.05 31.71 56.17
CA GLY A 431 -13.35 31.37 56.76
C GLY A 431 -14.10 30.22 56.08
N TRP A 432 -13.57 29.64 55.00
CA TRP A 432 -14.14 28.48 54.31
C TRP A 432 -13.25 27.24 54.43
N ALA A 433 -13.87 26.07 54.60
CA ALA A 433 -13.17 24.80 54.49
C ALA A 433 -13.12 24.34 53.02
N GLU A 434 -12.01 23.73 52.60
CA GLU A 434 -11.83 23.16 51.26
C GLU A 434 -12.94 22.17 50.89
N ALA A 435 -13.42 21.39 51.87
CA ALA A 435 -14.51 20.45 51.69
C ALA A 435 -15.84 21.14 51.31
N ASP A 436 -16.10 22.35 51.83
CA ASP A 436 -17.28 23.11 51.48
C ASP A 436 -17.19 23.67 50.06
N VAL A 437 -16.00 24.10 49.64
CA VAL A 437 -15.73 24.56 48.27
C VAL A 437 -15.98 23.43 47.27
N LEU A 438 -15.39 22.25 47.51
CA LEU A 438 -15.60 21.06 46.68
C LEU A 438 -17.06 20.63 46.64
N ARG A 439 -17.75 20.63 47.79
CA ARG A 439 -19.16 20.26 47.87
C ARG A 439 -20.03 21.19 47.02
N ILE A 440 -19.81 22.50 47.09
CA ILE A 440 -20.56 23.48 46.29
C ILE A 440 -20.23 23.35 44.80
N ALA A 441 -18.94 23.25 44.45
CA ALA A 441 -18.50 23.06 43.06
C ALA A 441 -19.12 21.81 42.45
N SER A 442 -19.08 20.67 43.17
CA SER A 442 -19.66 19.42 42.70
C SER A 442 -21.18 19.50 42.50
N ALA A 443 -21.90 20.25 43.36
CA ALA A 443 -23.35 20.44 43.22
C ALA A 443 -23.72 21.30 42.00
N LEU A 444 -22.87 22.25 41.62
CA LEU A 444 -23.04 23.06 40.40
C LEU A 444 -22.70 22.27 39.14
N GLU A 445 -21.58 21.54 39.17
CA GLU A 445 -21.06 20.81 38.01
C GLU A 445 -21.74 19.44 37.77
N VAL A 446 -22.57 18.95 38.70
CA VAL A 446 -23.25 17.63 38.57
C VAL A 446 -24.07 17.45 37.29
N ARG A 447 -24.49 18.56 36.66
CA ARG A 447 -25.25 18.56 35.38
C ARG A 447 -24.41 18.96 34.17
N SER A 448 -23.13 19.25 34.38
CA SER A 448 -22.19 19.64 33.35
C SER A 448 -21.54 18.38 32.77
N GLY A 449 -21.58 18.24 31.45
CA GLY A 449 -20.77 17.25 30.74
C GLY A 449 -19.31 17.68 30.58
N HIS A 450 -18.94 18.86 31.06
CA HIS A 450 -17.58 19.39 31.01
C HIS A 450 -16.68 18.64 32.01
N PRO A 451 -15.57 18.03 31.56
CA PRO A 451 -14.61 17.34 32.44
C PRO A 451 -13.96 18.22 33.51
#